data_AF-A0A7K4BAA3-F1
#
_entry.id   AF-A0A7K4BAA3-F1
#
_cell.length_a   1.000
_cell.length_b   1.000
_cell.length_c   1.000
_cell.angle_alpha   90.00
_cell.angle_beta   90.00
_cell.angle_gamma   90.00
#
_symmetry.space_group_name_H-M   'P 1'
#
loop_
_entity.id
_entity.type
_entity.pdbx_description
1 polymer ?
#
loop_
_entity_poly.entity_id
_entity_poly.type
_entity_poly.pdbx_seq_one_letter_code
_entity_poly.pdbx_strand_id
1 'polypeptide(L)'
;MKKKMKPYKCEICGYIYDPVRGEPKNGIPPGTAFEDLPDTYICPVCGKAKITKKEFVAMEAPSGRYRCIACGYLYDPERGEPKNGIKPGTSFEDLPDTYICPICGVYAKVGKNAFVATE
;
A
#
# COMPACT_ATOMS: atom_id res chain seq x y z
N MET A 1 8.21 13.30 -16.80
CA MET A 1 8.62 12.15 -15.97
C MET A 1 7.81 12.21 -14.68
N LYS A 2 6.95 11.23 -14.37
CA LYS A 2 6.12 11.24 -13.15
C LYS A 2 6.97 10.71 -11.99
N LYS A 3 7.23 11.53 -10.97
CA LYS A 3 7.95 11.14 -9.75
C LYS A 3 7.11 10.07 -9.02
N LYS A 4 7.64 8.86 -8.83
CA LYS A 4 6.92 7.78 -8.15
C LYS A 4 6.77 8.14 -6.67
N MET A 5 5.54 8.36 -6.23
CA MET A 5 5.21 8.68 -4.85
C MET A 5 4.99 7.39 -4.06
N LYS A 6 6.02 6.93 -3.36
CA LYS A 6 5.97 5.73 -2.51
C LYS A 6 5.65 6.13 -1.06
N PRO A 7 4.77 5.42 -0.34
CA PRO A 7 4.60 5.64 1.09
C PRO A 7 5.83 5.18 1.87
N TYR A 8 6.07 5.75 3.05
CA TYR A 8 7.23 5.43 3.90
C TYR A 8 6.77 5.08 5.30
N LYS A 9 7.36 4.04 5.89
CA LYS A 9 7.03 3.61 7.25
C LYS A 9 8.18 3.92 8.20
N CYS A 10 7.85 4.56 9.31
CA CYS A 10 8.75 4.67 10.44
C CYS A 10 8.92 3.29 11.08
N GLU A 11 10.14 2.75 11.10
CA GLU A 11 10.40 1.41 11.65
C GLU A 11 10.22 1.32 13.17
N ILE A 12 10.22 2.48 13.86
CA ILE A 12 10.12 2.52 15.33
C ILE A 12 8.68 2.38 15.80
N CYS A 13 7.75 3.13 15.21
CA CYS A 13 6.36 3.19 15.67
C CYS A 13 5.34 2.76 14.62
N GLY A 14 5.79 2.43 13.41
CA GLY A 14 4.93 2.01 12.31
C GLY A 14 4.12 3.12 11.64
N TYR A 15 4.39 4.40 11.96
CA TYR A 15 3.73 5.52 11.29
C TYR A 15 4.00 5.50 9.79
N ILE A 16 2.98 5.75 8.97
CA ILE A 16 3.07 5.76 7.52
C ILE A 16 2.95 7.20 7.02
N TYR A 17 4.01 7.70 6.40
CA TYR A 17 3.97 8.90 5.56
C TYR A 17 3.49 8.52 4.16
N ASP A 18 2.39 9.13 3.71
CA ASP A 18 1.87 8.96 2.35
C ASP A 18 2.06 10.27 1.57
N PRO A 19 2.98 10.33 0.59
CA PRO A 19 3.20 11.52 -0.22
C PRO A 19 1.96 12.05 -0.92
N VAL A 20 1.01 11.18 -1.28
CA VAL A 20 -0.23 11.59 -1.96
C VAL A 20 -1.09 12.44 -1.02
N ARG A 21 -1.07 12.12 0.27
CA ARG A 21 -1.84 12.83 1.30
C ARG A 21 -1.05 13.98 1.93
N GLY A 22 0.28 13.88 1.97
CA GLY A 22 1.13 14.81 2.71
C GLY A 22 0.77 14.85 4.20
N GLU A 23 1.14 15.93 4.88
CA GLU A 23 0.77 16.20 6.27
C GLU A 23 0.41 17.68 6.48
N PRO A 24 -0.78 18.11 6.04
CA PRO A 24 -1.16 19.53 6.06
C PRO A 24 -1.10 20.17 7.45
N LYS A 25 -1.38 19.38 8.50
CA LYS A 25 -1.29 19.84 9.90
C LYS A 25 0.14 20.19 10.33
N ASN A 26 1.14 19.59 9.69
CA ASN A 26 2.56 19.81 9.94
C ASN A 26 3.21 20.68 8.85
N GLY A 27 2.41 21.32 7.98
CA GLY A 27 2.90 22.19 6.91
C GLY A 27 3.43 21.47 5.66
N ILE A 28 3.18 20.16 5.52
CA ILE A 28 3.59 19.38 4.35
C ILE A 28 2.37 19.20 3.43
N PRO A 29 2.31 19.83 2.25
CA PRO A 29 1.14 19.72 1.39
C PRO A 29 1.00 18.32 0.75
N PRO A 30 -0.22 17.92 0.34
CA PRO A 30 -0.43 16.72 -0.47
C PRO A 30 0.40 16.76 -1.75
N GLY A 31 0.93 15.61 -2.16
CA GLY A 31 1.82 15.49 -3.32
C GLY A 31 3.31 15.76 -3.01
N THR A 32 3.68 16.01 -1.75
CA THR A 32 5.09 16.18 -1.37
C THR A 32 5.78 14.83 -1.32
N ALA A 33 6.73 14.55 -2.21
CA ALA A 33 7.48 13.30 -2.17
C ALA A 33 8.29 13.20 -0.88
N PHE A 34 8.53 11.98 -0.38
CA PHE A 34 9.35 11.81 0.83
C PHE A 34 10.76 12.34 0.60
N GLU A 35 11.30 12.19 -0.61
CA GLU A 35 12.58 12.74 -1.04
C GLU A 35 12.63 14.27 -0.99
N ASP A 36 11.48 14.95 -1.01
CA ASP A 36 11.40 16.42 -0.93
C ASP A 36 11.27 16.94 0.51
N LEU A 37 11.04 16.04 1.49
CA LEU A 37 11.03 16.43 2.89
C LEU A 37 12.44 16.85 3.36
N PRO A 38 12.56 17.80 4.30
CA PRO A 38 13.86 18.17 4.86
C PRO A 38 14.50 16.95 5.55
N ASP A 39 15.83 16.86 5.56
CA ASP A 39 16.55 15.79 6.26
C ASP A 39 16.30 15.78 7.78
N THR A 40 15.83 16.93 8.29
CA THR A 40 15.38 17.15 9.68
C THR A 40 13.91 16.78 9.91
N TYR A 41 13.23 16.16 8.96
CA TYR A 41 11.86 15.68 9.14
C TYR A 41 11.81 14.63 10.26
N ILE A 42 10.97 14.89 11.26
CA ILE A 42 10.79 14.04 12.45
C ILE A 42 9.41 13.39 12.35
N CYS A 43 9.34 12.09 12.65
CA CYS A 43 8.07 11.38 12.75
C CYS A 43 7.13 12.10 13.74
N PRO A 44 5.94 12.56 13.30
CA PRO A 44 5.02 13.35 14.14
C PRO A 44 4.37 12.52 15.25
N VAL A 45 4.42 11.18 15.14
CA VAL A 45 3.81 10.28 16.12
C VAL A 45 4.75 9.98 17.28
N CYS A 46 5.99 9.59 16.98
CA CYS A 46 6.92 9.16 18.03
C CYS A 46 7.94 10.22 18.44
N GLY A 47 8.13 11.28 17.64
CA GLY A 47 8.91 12.46 18.01
C GLY A 47 10.38 12.21 18.37
N LYS A 48 10.94 11.02 18.13
CA LYS A 48 12.30 10.68 18.58
C LYS A 48 13.32 11.48 17.78
N ALA A 49 13.97 12.42 18.48
CA ALA A 49 14.83 13.50 17.97
C ALA A 49 16.13 13.09 17.23
N LYS A 50 16.34 11.81 16.89
CA LYS A 50 17.54 11.33 16.16
C LYS A 50 17.22 10.58 14.87
N ILE A 51 15.95 10.50 14.50
CA ILE A 51 15.48 9.70 13.37
C ILE A 51 15.36 10.64 12.17
N THR A 52 16.46 10.78 11.43
CA THR A 52 16.47 11.46 10.12
C THR A 52 15.81 10.55 9.07
N LYS A 53 15.64 11.02 7.81
CA LYS A 53 15.14 10.22 6.67
C LYS A 53 15.66 8.77 6.61
N LYS A 54 16.85 8.49 7.16
CA LYS A 54 17.53 7.19 7.17
C LYS A 54 16.75 6.03 7.80
N GLU A 55 15.85 6.31 8.73
CA GLU A 55 15.10 5.27 9.48
C GLU A 55 13.63 5.14 9.00
N PHE A 56 13.30 5.83 7.90
CA PHE A 56 12.07 5.62 7.17
C PHE A 56 12.38 4.70 6.00
N VAL A 57 11.79 3.51 6.02
CA VAL A 57 11.86 2.59 4.88
C VAL A 57 10.78 2.98 3.89
N ALA A 58 11.17 3.10 2.62
CA ALA A 58 10.22 3.19 1.52
C ALA A 58 9.37 1.93 1.57
N MET A 59 8.09 2.07 1.90
CA MET A 59 7.16 1.02 1.58
C MET A 59 7.01 1.10 0.07
N GLU A 60 7.50 0.09 -0.63
CA GLU A 60 6.99 -0.13 -1.96
C GLU A 60 5.50 -0.32 -1.78
N ALA A 61 4.69 0.68 -2.16
CA ALA A 61 3.26 0.47 -2.36
C ALA A 61 3.21 -0.78 -3.23
N PRO A 62 2.61 -1.90 -2.76
CA PRO A 62 2.77 -3.15 -3.44
C PRO A 62 2.03 -3.05 -4.77
N SER A 63 2.79 -2.73 -5.82
CA SER A 63 2.50 -3.15 -7.17
C SER A 63 2.21 -4.64 -7.09
N GLY A 64 1.00 -5.05 -7.49
CA GLY A 64 0.49 -6.40 -7.26
C GLY A 64 -0.75 -6.47 -6.37
N ARG A 65 -1.29 -5.33 -5.90
CA ARG A 65 -2.64 -5.26 -5.32
C ARG A 65 -3.70 -5.15 -6.41
N TYR A 66 -4.81 -5.84 -6.19
CA TYR A 66 -5.89 -5.94 -7.18
C TYR A 66 -7.25 -5.67 -6.53
N ARG A 67 -8.03 -4.81 -7.17
CA ARG A 67 -9.35 -4.40 -6.69
C ARG A 67 -10.45 -5.12 -7.45
N CYS A 68 -11.38 -5.74 -6.74
CA CYS A 68 -12.61 -6.27 -7.33
C CYS A 68 -13.48 -5.11 -7.86
N ILE A 69 -13.87 -5.18 -9.13
CA ILE A 69 -14.66 -4.13 -9.78
C ILE A 69 -16.10 -4.03 -9.27
N ALA A 70 -16.64 -5.08 -8.63
CA ALA A 70 -18.00 -5.10 -8.10
C ALA A 70 -18.12 -4.41 -6.73
N CYS A 71 -17.29 -4.82 -5.77
CA CYS A 71 -17.43 -4.42 -4.37
C CYS A 71 -16.24 -3.63 -3.82
N GLY A 72 -15.18 -3.44 -4.62
CA GLY A 72 -13.99 -2.70 -4.20
C GLY A 72 -13.04 -3.46 -3.26
N TYR A 73 -13.28 -4.75 -3.00
CA TYR A 73 -12.36 -5.59 -2.24
C TYR A 73 -10.95 -5.51 -2.81
N LEU A 74 -9.96 -5.26 -1.94
CA LEU A 74 -8.55 -5.15 -2.32
C LEU A 74 -7.82 -6.43 -1.92
N TYR A 75 -7.41 -7.22 -2.91
CA TYR A 75 -6.46 -8.30 -2.71
C TYR A 75 -5.09 -7.71 -2.41
N ASP A 76 -4.50 -8.14 -1.30
CA ASP A 76 -3.18 -7.75 -0.85
C ASP A 76 -2.26 -8.96 -0.83
N PRO A 77 -1.27 -9.08 -1.74
CA PRO A 77 -0.41 -10.24 -1.81
C PRO A 77 0.39 -10.43 -0.53
N GLU A 78 0.79 -9.36 0.16
CA GLU A 78 1.50 -9.46 1.44
C GLU A 78 0.64 -10.13 2.52
N ARG A 79 -0.67 -9.93 2.47
CA ARG A 79 -1.62 -10.55 3.41
C ARG A 79 -2.05 -11.94 2.97
N GLY A 80 -2.19 -12.16 1.66
CA GLY A 80 -2.87 -13.32 1.10
C GLY A 80 -4.29 -13.49 1.65
N GLU A 81 -4.78 -14.73 1.63
CA GLU A 81 -6.06 -15.13 2.22
C GLU A 81 -5.98 -16.51 2.88
N PRO A 82 -5.36 -16.62 4.07
CA PRO A 82 -5.10 -17.91 4.70
C PRO A 82 -6.37 -18.74 4.95
N LYS A 83 -7.50 -18.08 5.22
CA LYS A 83 -8.81 -18.74 5.41
C LYS A 83 -9.33 -19.41 4.13
N ASN A 84 -8.89 -18.92 2.97
CA ASN A 84 -9.23 -19.44 1.65
C ASN A 84 -8.07 -20.22 1.02
N GLY A 85 -7.05 -20.57 1.81
CA GLY A 85 -5.90 -21.36 1.36
C GLY A 85 -4.82 -20.60 0.59
N ILE A 86 -4.96 -19.27 0.45
CA ILE A 86 -3.96 -18.42 -0.22
C ILE A 86 -2.99 -17.91 0.83
N LYS A 87 -1.70 -18.24 0.70
CA LYS A 87 -0.70 -17.86 1.70
C LYS A 87 -0.36 -16.36 1.60
N PRO A 88 0.06 -15.73 2.71
CA PRO A 88 0.73 -14.43 2.66
C PRO A 88 1.94 -14.51 1.72
N GLY A 89 2.15 -13.48 0.91
CA GLY A 89 3.18 -13.41 -0.12
C GLY A 89 2.77 -13.97 -1.49
N THR A 90 1.58 -14.55 -1.66
CA THR A 90 1.12 -15.02 -2.98
C THR A 90 0.77 -13.83 -3.88
N SER A 91 1.45 -13.69 -5.02
CA SER A 91 1.14 -12.62 -5.98
C SER A 91 -0.26 -12.83 -6.57
N PHE A 92 -0.89 -11.76 -7.06
CA PHE A 92 -2.18 -11.92 -7.71
C PHE A 92 -2.04 -12.77 -8.98
N GLU A 93 -0.93 -12.61 -9.71
CA GLU A 93 -0.55 -13.37 -10.89
C GLU A 93 -0.49 -14.88 -10.62
N ASP A 94 -0.08 -15.29 -9.42
CA ASP A 94 -0.04 -16.71 -9.01
C ASP A 94 -1.40 -17.28 -8.58
N LEU A 95 -2.42 -16.43 -8.39
CA LEU A 95 -3.77 -16.92 -8.10
C LEU A 95 -4.36 -17.66 -9.30
N PRO A 96 -5.13 -18.74 -9.07
CA PRO A 96 -5.80 -19.46 -10.15
C PRO A 96 -6.78 -18.54 -10.88
N ASP A 97 -6.99 -18.77 -12.18
CA ASP A 97 -7.95 -17.99 -12.98
C ASP A 97 -9.38 -18.11 -12.44
N THR A 98 -9.67 -19.21 -11.74
CA THR A 98 -10.93 -19.47 -11.04
C THR A 98 -11.04 -18.75 -9.69
N TYR A 99 -10.10 -17.88 -9.33
CA TYR A 99 -10.16 -17.12 -8.09
C TYR A 99 -11.39 -16.20 -8.07
N ILE A 100 -12.22 -16.35 -7.03
CA ILE A 100 -13.48 -15.62 -6.87
C ILE A 100 -13.32 -14.61 -5.73
N CYS A 101 -13.87 -13.41 -5.91
CA CYS A 101 -13.89 -12.42 -4.84
C CYS A 101 -14.54 -13.00 -3.57
N PRO A 102 -13.80 -13.07 -2.44
CA PRO A 102 -14.27 -13.69 -1.20
C PRO A 102 -15.37 -12.88 -0.50
N ILE A 103 -15.58 -11.64 -0.92
CA ILE A 103 -16.54 -10.73 -0.30
C ILE A 103 -17.91 -10.80 -0.98
N CYS A 104 -17.94 -10.81 -2.32
CA CYS A 104 -19.20 -10.63 -3.05
C CYS A 104 -19.55 -11.77 -4.02
N GLY A 105 -18.58 -12.48 -4.59
CA GLY A 105 -18.84 -13.56 -5.55
C GLY A 105 -19.60 -13.17 -6.85
N VAL A 106 -19.97 -11.90 -7.05
CA VAL A 106 -20.85 -11.42 -8.14
C VAL A 106 -20.37 -11.87 -9.52
N TYR A 107 -19.06 -11.92 -9.70
CA TYR A 107 -18.39 -12.25 -10.96
C TYR A 107 -17.70 -13.63 -10.94
N ALA A 108 -18.24 -14.59 -10.18
CA ALA A 108 -17.67 -15.93 -10.04
C ALA A 108 -17.35 -16.64 -11.37
N LYS A 109 -18.15 -16.40 -12.42
CA LYS A 109 -17.96 -17.00 -13.75
C LYS A 109 -16.75 -16.46 -14.51
N VAL A 110 -16.31 -15.23 -14.22
CA VAL A 110 -15.14 -14.61 -14.88
C VAL A 110 -13.89 -14.67 -14.00
N GLY A 111 -14.04 -15.08 -12.74
CA GLY A 111 -12.95 -15.35 -11.81
C GLY A 111 -12.01 -14.16 -11.64
N LYS A 112 -10.71 -14.41 -11.81
CA LYS A 112 -9.62 -13.44 -11.64
C LYS A 112 -9.77 -12.18 -12.51
N ASN A 113 -10.45 -12.29 -13.66
CA ASN A 113 -10.71 -11.15 -14.54
C ASN A 113 -11.71 -10.13 -13.96
N ALA A 114 -12.35 -10.42 -12.84
CA ALA A 114 -13.18 -9.47 -12.09
C ALA A 114 -12.38 -8.43 -11.31
N PHE A 115 -11.05 -8.44 -11.42
CA PHE A 115 -10.15 -7.58 -10.66
C PHE A 115 -9.29 -6.72 -11.57
N VAL A 116 -8.96 -5.54 -11.09
CA VAL A 116 -8.06 -4.58 -11.77
C VAL A 116 -6.88 -4.25 -10.86
N ALA A 117 -5.68 -4.15 -11.45
CA ALA A 117 -4.50 -3.72 -10.71
C ALA A 117 -4.71 -2.30 -10.16
N THR A 118 -4.25 -2.07 -8.93
CA THR A 118 -4.22 -0.71 -8.35
C THR A 118 -2.87 -0.07 -8.61
N GLU A 119 -2.88 1.19 -9.08
CA GLU A 119 -1.68 2.02 -9.31
C GLU A 119 -0.93 2.36 -8.02
#